data_AF-A0A182DZH0-F1
#
_entry.id   AF-A0A182DZH0-F1
#
_cell.length_a   1.000
_cell.length_b   1.000
_cell.length_c   1.000
_cell.angle_alpha   90.00
_cell.angle_beta   90.00
_cell.angle_gamma   90.00
#
_symmetry.space_group_name_H-M   'P 1'
#
loop_
_entity.id
_entity.type
_entity.pdbx_description
1 polymer ?
#
loop_
_entity_poly.entity_id
_entity_poly.type
_entity_poly.pdbx_seq_one_letter_code
_entity_poly.pdbx_strand_id
1 'polypeptide(L)'
;MSLEKEIENLKISNEETSEDDSDSESNLVPLFAEDEEDESDESRDPTNVLHFQNSAEATLYNFRKEWKSELDSRLKESNAVSMETRSRHEQQLHDAATKLFLEGVDFERRGDMWEAVQRYMGAVRMVPDIESKLYSEHSSSNLIESNDRQRSRSRSLCGFHDLEKVLHKRVIEREEFFEPEFSALCSYQISVNVNDTADKPCPVALLPIELLSILMRYIVGNELDVYCLELLSMTSIGFYLLARDEELWRAICRRTFGVKYIDSISFATLPSWRQIFITYPHPYLHGIYIGKMTYLRNGEASFQDQFYKPWHIVVHYRMLKFFADGTVVMIITTEAPAKIVGLLKSKTPRLTGVLFGRYWMAGQDCIAAQIVDQKFDMKLHFGDGKKRRAHCVLQLFEYSCTVTYSDGKVSHSYLDTTDHQAYPPLFFSRVKSYVVPEGYDKILA
;
A
#
# COMPACT_ATOMS: atom_id res chain seq x y z
N MET A 1 -32.36 -52.76 -17.02
CA MET A 1 -32.23 -53.04 -15.57
C MET A 1 -31.83 -51.73 -14.92
N SER A 2 -32.69 -50.70 -14.82
CA SER A 2 -34.06 -50.62 -14.28
C SER A 2 -34.11 -50.58 -12.75
N LEU A 3 -34.98 -49.68 -12.24
CA LEU A 3 -35.43 -49.40 -10.86
C LEU A 3 -34.73 -48.16 -10.25
N GLU A 4 -35.29 -46.94 -10.23
CA GLU A 4 -36.65 -46.42 -9.93
C GLU A 4 -37.21 -46.75 -8.54
N LYS A 5 -37.45 -45.69 -7.74
CA LYS A 5 -38.53 -45.43 -6.75
C LYS A 5 -38.19 -44.13 -5.98
N GLU A 6 -38.88 -42.98 -6.06
CA GLU A 6 -40.28 -42.61 -5.69
C GLU A 6 -40.63 -43.09 -4.25
N ILE A 7 -41.21 -42.35 -3.29
CA ILE A 7 -42.04 -41.13 -3.11
C ILE A 7 -41.96 -40.86 -1.56
N GLU A 8 -42.10 -39.66 -0.94
CA GLU A 8 -43.39 -39.06 -0.52
C GLU A 8 -43.22 -37.72 0.22
N ASN A 9 -44.12 -36.78 -0.10
CA ASN A 9 -44.37 -35.49 0.55
C ASN A 9 -45.21 -35.67 1.82
N LEU A 10 -45.03 -34.81 2.83
CA LEU A 10 -46.12 -34.43 3.74
C LEU A 10 -46.06 -32.94 4.10
N LYS A 11 -47.24 -32.31 3.94
CA LYS A 11 -47.59 -30.90 4.05
C LYS A 11 -48.91 -30.87 4.85
N ILE A 12 -48.95 -30.24 6.02
CA ILE A 12 -50.15 -29.89 6.82
C ILE A 12 -49.70 -28.68 7.67
N SER A 13 -50.03 -27.41 7.41
CA SER A 13 -51.30 -26.63 7.37
C SER A 13 -51.88 -26.26 8.74
N ASN A 14 -51.94 -24.93 8.96
CA ASN A 14 -52.91 -24.08 9.70
C ASN A 14 -53.00 -24.26 11.25
N GLU A 15 -53.34 -23.28 12.10
CA GLU A 15 -54.15 -22.03 12.07
C GLU A 15 -53.52 -20.98 13.02
N GLU A 16 -53.40 -19.69 12.70
CA GLU A 16 -54.37 -18.57 12.92
C GLU A 16 -54.99 -18.44 14.33
N THR A 17 -54.62 -17.35 15.04
CA THR A 17 -55.43 -16.41 15.87
C THR A 17 -54.42 -15.52 16.63
N SER A 18 -54.19 -14.25 16.28
CA SER A 18 -55.00 -13.02 16.50
C SER A 18 -55.05 -12.56 17.97
N GLU A 19 -54.86 -11.24 18.11
CA GLU A 19 -55.24 -10.35 19.22
C GLU A 19 -54.17 -10.03 20.28
N ASP A 20 -53.59 -8.84 20.08
CA ASP A 20 -53.42 -7.74 21.04
C ASP A 20 -53.86 -8.02 22.49
N ASP A 21 -52.98 -7.75 23.45
CA ASP A 21 -53.16 -6.54 24.25
C ASP A 21 -51.98 -6.23 25.18
N SER A 22 -51.82 -4.94 25.37
CA SER A 22 -50.92 -4.23 26.28
C SER A 22 -51.27 -4.51 27.74
N ASP A 23 -50.26 -4.53 28.62
CA ASP A 23 -50.17 -3.61 29.77
C ASP A 23 -49.26 -4.16 30.88
N SER A 24 -48.35 -3.31 31.36
CA SER A 24 -48.31 -2.89 32.77
C SER A 24 -47.11 -1.99 33.01
N GLU A 25 -47.37 -0.72 33.32
CA GLU A 25 -47.12 -0.14 34.64
C GLU A 25 -47.24 1.38 34.57
N SER A 26 -48.25 1.95 35.24
CA SER A 26 -48.01 2.78 36.42
C SER A 26 -49.31 3.31 37.00
N ASN A 27 -49.58 2.88 38.23
CA ASN A 27 -50.63 3.36 39.12
C ASN A 27 -50.48 4.86 39.41
N LEU A 28 -51.49 5.66 39.09
CA LEU A 28 -51.75 6.93 39.77
C LEU A 28 -53.26 7.15 39.90
N VAL A 29 -53.74 6.98 41.14
CA VAL A 29 -55.09 7.35 41.59
C VAL A 29 -55.06 8.81 42.07
N PRO A 30 -56.10 9.59 41.76
CA PRO A 30 -56.72 10.44 42.78
C PRO A 30 -58.25 10.24 42.78
N LEU A 31 -58.85 9.75 43.86
CA LEU A 31 -59.34 10.56 44.99
C LEU A 31 -60.28 11.67 44.51
N PHE A 32 -61.56 11.35 44.34
CA PHE A 32 -62.75 12.05 44.86
C PHE A 32 -63.97 11.18 44.49
N ALA A 33 -64.33 10.28 45.41
CA ALA A 33 -65.63 9.62 45.40
C ALA A 33 -66.54 10.47 46.29
N GLU A 34 -67.55 11.08 45.68
CA GLU A 34 -68.69 11.62 46.41
C GLU A 34 -69.89 10.79 45.97
N ASP A 35 -70.27 9.87 46.87
CA ASP A 35 -71.55 9.18 46.90
C ASP A 35 -72.64 10.23 47.15
N GLU A 36 -73.74 10.25 46.41
CA GLU A 36 -75.09 10.48 46.96
C GLU A 36 -76.14 9.88 46.01
N GLU A 37 -76.91 8.94 46.56
CA GLU A 37 -78.18 8.47 46.04
C GLU A 37 -79.26 9.56 46.21
N ASP A 38 -80.24 9.55 45.32
CA ASP A 38 -81.40 10.46 45.29
C ASP A 38 -82.14 10.59 46.65
N GLU A 39 -82.51 11.81 47.06
CA GLU A 39 -83.90 12.21 47.39
C GLU A 39 -84.06 13.68 47.90
N SER A 40 -84.97 14.42 47.25
CA SER A 40 -85.88 15.48 47.79
C SER A 40 -85.39 16.89 48.22
N ASP A 41 -85.83 17.88 47.43
CA ASP A 41 -86.50 19.18 47.74
C ASP A 41 -85.95 20.31 48.68
N GLU A 42 -86.22 21.56 48.23
CA GLU A 42 -86.24 22.89 48.91
C GLU A 42 -85.02 23.88 48.86
N SER A 43 -85.32 25.18 49.05
CA SER A 43 -84.83 26.37 48.30
C SER A 43 -84.01 27.48 49.04
N ARG A 44 -83.27 28.36 48.28
CA ARG A 44 -82.77 29.79 48.53
C ARG A 44 -81.35 30.00 49.13
N ASP A 45 -80.49 31.03 48.90
CA ASP A 45 -80.14 32.07 47.87
C ASP A 45 -78.70 32.66 48.27
N PRO A 46 -77.72 32.99 47.38
CA PRO A 46 -76.25 32.80 47.66
C PRO A 46 -75.29 34.03 47.69
N THR A 47 -75.71 35.28 47.94
CA THR A 47 -74.88 36.46 47.61
C THR A 47 -73.72 36.82 48.56
N ASN A 48 -73.66 36.35 49.80
CA ASN A 48 -72.62 36.77 50.77
C ASN A 48 -71.38 35.86 50.84
N VAL A 49 -71.41 34.68 50.23
CA VAL A 49 -70.31 33.70 50.27
C VAL A 49 -69.24 34.01 49.22
N LEU A 50 -69.64 34.61 48.09
CA LEU A 50 -68.79 34.83 46.92
C LEU A 50 -67.63 35.80 47.17
N HIS A 51 -67.81 36.84 47.99
CA HIS A 51 -66.80 37.89 48.14
C HIS A 51 -65.58 37.46 48.98
N PHE A 52 -65.77 36.54 49.93
CA PHE A 52 -64.66 36.00 50.74
C PHE A 52 -63.89 34.91 50.00
N GLN A 53 -64.59 34.08 49.22
CA GLN A 53 -63.97 33.06 48.35
C GLN A 53 -63.03 33.69 47.32
N ASN A 54 -63.44 34.80 46.68
CA ASN A 54 -62.65 35.46 45.64
C ASN A 54 -61.28 36.00 46.15
N SER A 55 -61.19 36.41 47.42
CA SER A 55 -59.93 36.92 48.00
C SER A 55 -58.96 35.79 48.36
N ALA A 56 -59.49 34.70 48.94
CA ALA A 56 -58.70 33.50 49.24
C ALA A 56 -58.22 32.81 47.94
N GLU A 57 -59.05 32.81 46.90
CA GLU A 57 -58.70 32.23 45.61
C GLU A 57 -57.57 33.01 44.91
N ALA A 58 -57.58 34.33 45.01
CA ALA A 58 -56.51 35.17 44.45
C ALA A 58 -55.15 34.94 45.14
N THR A 59 -55.13 34.73 46.46
CA THR A 59 -53.88 34.46 47.20
C THR A 59 -53.36 33.05 46.91
N LEU A 60 -54.23 32.05 46.83
CA LEU A 60 -53.88 30.69 46.43
C LEU A 60 -53.38 30.61 44.98
N TYR A 61 -53.96 31.40 44.07
CA TYR A 61 -53.51 31.48 42.68
C TYR A 61 -52.06 31.98 42.58
N ASN A 62 -51.73 33.04 43.34
CA ASN A 62 -50.37 33.58 43.36
C ASN A 62 -49.37 32.58 43.95
N PHE A 63 -49.74 31.89 45.04
CA PHE A 63 -48.89 30.85 45.63
C PHE A 63 -48.64 29.68 44.66
N ARG A 64 -49.70 29.18 43.99
CA ARG A 64 -49.57 28.12 42.98
C ARG A 64 -48.66 28.52 41.82
N LYS A 65 -48.71 29.79 41.40
CA LYS A 65 -47.85 30.31 40.34
C LYS A 65 -46.38 30.36 40.75
N GLU A 66 -46.09 30.82 41.97
CA GLU A 66 -44.73 30.89 42.51
C GLU A 66 -44.16 29.48 42.72
N TRP A 67 -44.95 28.57 43.29
CA TRP A 67 -44.56 27.18 43.52
C TRP A 67 -44.30 26.40 42.22
N LYS A 68 -45.13 26.63 41.19
CA LYS A 68 -44.91 26.04 39.86
C LYS A 68 -43.60 26.54 39.23
N SER A 69 -43.30 27.83 39.39
CA SER A 69 -42.03 28.39 38.91
C SER A 69 -40.81 27.82 39.65
N GLU A 70 -40.94 27.48 40.94
CA GLU A 70 -39.88 26.83 41.72
C GLU A 70 -39.68 25.35 41.33
N LEU A 71 -40.76 24.62 41.02
CA LEU A 71 -40.65 23.25 40.53
C LEU A 71 -39.99 23.19 39.14
N ASP A 72 -40.37 24.10 38.24
CA ASP A 72 -39.80 24.20 36.89
C ASP A 72 -38.31 24.57 36.89
N SER A 73 -37.84 25.34 37.89
CA SER A 73 -36.40 25.64 38.03
C SER A 73 -35.61 24.42 38.54
N ARG A 74 -36.12 23.67 39.52
CA ARG A 74 -35.47 22.44 40.03
C ARG A 74 -35.40 21.32 38.99
N LEU A 75 -36.41 21.19 38.13
CA LEU A 75 -36.42 20.24 37.00
C LEU A 75 -35.38 20.61 35.93
N LYS A 76 -35.15 21.91 35.69
CA LYS A 76 -34.11 22.36 34.75
C LYS A 76 -32.70 22.11 35.29
N GLU A 77 -32.47 22.35 36.58
CA GLU A 77 -31.16 22.10 37.22
C GLU A 77 -30.82 20.61 37.26
N SER A 78 -31.77 19.74 37.61
CA SER A 78 -31.55 18.28 37.64
C SER A 78 -31.34 17.68 36.25
N ASN A 79 -32.07 18.12 35.23
CA ASN A 79 -31.87 17.67 33.86
C ASN A 79 -30.52 18.11 33.28
N ALA A 80 -30.06 19.33 33.57
CA ALA A 80 -28.76 19.82 33.13
C ALA A 80 -27.59 18.98 33.68
N VAL A 81 -27.60 18.65 34.97
CA VAL A 81 -26.57 17.82 35.61
C VAL A 81 -26.60 16.37 35.09
N SER A 82 -27.78 15.83 34.78
CA SER A 82 -27.92 14.48 34.21
C SER A 82 -27.44 14.38 32.75
N MET A 83 -27.64 15.43 31.96
CA MET A 83 -27.19 15.50 30.56
C MET A 83 -25.67 15.64 30.46
N GLU A 84 -25.05 16.44 31.33
CA GLU A 84 -23.59 16.61 31.36
C GLU A 84 -22.85 15.34 31.83
N THR A 85 -23.42 14.60 32.77
CA THR A 85 -22.82 13.34 33.24
C THR A 85 -22.96 12.22 32.21
N ARG A 86 -24.09 12.16 31.50
CA ARG A 86 -24.32 11.20 30.41
C ARG A 86 -23.45 11.48 29.19
N SER A 87 -23.29 12.74 28.78
CA SER A 87 -22.45 13.11 27.65
C SER A 87 -20.96 12.80 27.91
N ARG A 88 -20.49 13.03 29.14
CA ARG A 88 -19.11 12.69 29.54
C ARG A 88 -18.86 11.19 29.55
N HIS A 89 -19.85 10.38 29.95
CA HIS A 89 -19.73 8.92 29.93
C HIS A 89 -19.72 8.37 28.50
N GLU A 90 -20.58 8.90 27.62
CA GLU A 90 -20.61 8.54 26.20
C GLU A 90 -19.27 8.89 25.49
N GLN A 91 -18.65 10.03 25.82
CA GLN A 91 -17.32 10.39 25.33
C GLN A 91 -16.21 9.44 25.84
N GLN A 92 -16.25 9.04 27.10
CA GLN A 92 -15.28 8.08 27.64
C GLN A 92 -15.37 6.70 26.97
N LEU A 93 -16.60 6.24 26.68
CA LEU A 93 -16.83 5.01 25.92
C LEU A 93 -16.31 5.12 24.49
N HIS A 94 -16.51 6.27 23.85
CA HIS A 94 -16.00 6.55 22.50
C HIS A 94 -14.47 6.57 22.45
N ASP A 95 -13.81 7.21 23.42
CA ASP A 95 -12.35 7.26 23.50
C ASP A 95 -11.74 5.87 23.73
N ALA A 96 -12.38 5.07 24.60
CA ALA A 96 -11.97 3.69 24.86
C ALA A 96 -12.16 2.79 23.62
N ALA A 97 -13.27 2.94 22.90
CA ALA A 97 -13.54 2.21 21.65
C ALA A 97 -12.56 2.60 20.55
N THR A 98 -12.26 3.90 20.40
CA THR A 98 -11.27 4.43 19.45
C THR A 98 -9.90 3.82 19.69
N LYS A 99 -9.45 3.77 20.95
CA LYS A 99 -8.15 3.17 21.30
C LYS A 99 -8.08 1.69 20.90
N LEU A 100 -9.11 0.90 21.22
CA LEU A 100 -9.17 -0.51 20.85
C LEU A 100 -9.19 -0.71 19.32
N PHE A 101 -9.90 0.16 18.60
CA PHE A 101 -9.95 0.10 17.14
C PHE A 101 -8.58 0.38 16.51
N LEU A 102 -7.86 1.41 16.99
CA LEU A 102 -6.51 1.73 16.52
C LEU A 102 -5.49 0.63 16.86
N GLU A 103 -5.59 0.01 18.03
CA GLU A 103 -4.78 -1.18 18.37
C GLU A 103 -5.03 -2.31 17.36
N GLY A 104 -6.29 -2.52 16.94
CA GLY A 104 -6.65 -3.48 15.89
C GLY A 104 -5.98 -3.18 14.55
N VAL A 105 -5.98 -1.91 14.13
CA VAL A 105 -5.32 -1.45 12.89
C VAL A 105 -3.81 -1.71 12.93
N ASP A 106 -3.17 -1.51 14.07
CA ASP A 106 -1.75 -1.78 14.23
C ASP A 106 -1.42 -3.27 14.16
N PHE A 107 -2.26 -4.15 14.73
CA PHE A 107 -2.12 -5.60 14.59
C PHE A 107 -2.36 -6.06 13.14
N GLU A 108 -3.33 -5.46 12.44
CA GLU A 108 -3.57 -5.72 11.02
C GLU A 108 -2.34 -5.35 10.17
N ARG A 109 -1.73 -4.18 10.42
CA ARG A 109 -0.50 -3.74 9.75
C ARG A 109 0.69 -4.66 10.02
N ARG A 110 0.75 -5.26 11.22
CA ARG A 110 1.78 -6.24 11.61
C ARG A 110 1.52 -7.63 11.01
N GLY A 111 0.27 -7.94 10.65
CA GLY A 111 -0.16 -9.22 10.09
C GLY A 111 -0.75 -10.20 11.11
N ASP A 112 -0.90 -9.78 12.37
CA ASP A 112 -1.48 -10.57 13.46
C ASP A 112 -3.01 -10.43 13.44
N MET A 113 -3.65 -11.10 12.48
CA MET A 113 -5.06 -10.91 12.16
C MET A 113 -6.01 -11.36 13.29
N TRP A 114 -5.61 -12.37 14.08
CA TRP A 114 -6.43 -12.88 15.17
C TRP A 114 -6.56 -11.87 16.32
N GLU A 115 -5.43 -11.32 16.75
CA GLU A 115 -5.36 -10.25 17.74
C GLU A 115 -6.09 -8.99 17.22
N ALA A 116 -5.95 -8.67 15.93
CA ALA A 116 -6.68 -7.57 15.30
C ALA A 116 -8.21 -7.75 15.41
N VAL A 117 -8.73 -8.94 15.05
CA VAL A 117 -10.17 -9.24 15.13
C VAL A 117 -10.69 -9.13 16.57
N GLN A 118 -9.95 -9.62 17.56
CA GLN A 118 -10.37 -9.47 18.96
C GLN A 118 -10.50 -8.01 19.39
N ARG A 119 -9.55 -7.16 18.97
CA ARG A 119 -9.55 -5.72 19.28
C ARG A 119 -10.68 -4.99 18.57
N TYR A 120 -10.95 -5.31 17.31
CA TYR A 120 -12.09 -4.77 16.57
C TYR A 120 -13.43 -5.18 17.18
N MET A 121 -13.61 -6.46 17.52
CA MET A 121 -14.82 -6.92 18.20
C MET A 121 -15.01 -6.21 19.56
N GLY A 122 -13.92 -5.97 20.30
CA GLY A 122 -13.95 -5.18 21.52
C GLY A 122 -14.42 -3.75 21.28
N ALA A 123 -13.91 -3.07 20.25
CA ALA A 123 -14.32 -1.71 19.89
C ALA A 123 -15.81 -1.64 19.48
N VAL A 124 -16.26 -2.55 18.60
CA VAL A 124 -17.67 -2.59 18.11
C VAL A 124 -18.65 -2.91 19.24
N ARG A 125 -18.26 -3.73 20.22
CA ARG A 125 -19.09 -4.00 21.41
C ARG A 125 -19.29 -2.76 22.28
N MET A 126 -18.31 -1.85 22.32
CA MET A 126 -18.41 -0.61 23.08
C MET A 126 -19.22 0.44 22.31
N VAL A 127 -18.90 0.64 21.03
CA VAL A 127 -19.57 1.59 20.14
C VAL A 127 -19.79 0.91 18.79
N PRO A 128 -21.02 0.49 18.46
CA PRO A 128 -21.30 -0.28 17.24
C PRO A 128 -20.96 0.43 15.92
N ASP A 129 -20.98 1.77 15.91
CA ASP A 129 -20.76 2.63 14.75
C ASP A 129 -19.38 3.32 14.74
N ILE A 130 -18.43 2.79 15.52
CA ILE A 130 -17.08 3.36 15.70
C ILE A 130 -16.32 3.53 14.37
N GLU A 131 -16.47 2.57 13.45
CA GLU A 131 -15.81 2.59 12.15
C GLU A 131 -16.28 3.78 11.31
N SER A 132 -17.60 3.99 11.23
CA SER A 132 -18.18 5.09 10.48
C SER A 132 -17.81 6.44 11.10
N LYS A 133 -17.79 6.54 12.43
CA LYS A 133 -17.39 7.76 13.15
C LYS A 133 -15.94 8.13 12.84
N LEU A 134 -15.00 7.20 12.99
CA LEU A 134 -13.58 7.43 12.72
C LEU A 134 -13.29 7.78 11.26
N TYR A 135 -13.92 7.10 10.30
CA TYR A 135 -13.73 7.46 8.88
C TYR A 135 -14.34 8.82 8.53
N SER A 136 -15.45 9.21 9.16
CA SER A 136 -16.05 10.54 8.98
C SER A 136 -15.20 11.66 9.59
N GLU A 137 -14.58 11.43 10.75
CA GLU A 137 -13.65 12.35 11.43
C GLU A 137 -12.32 12.49 10.68
N HIS A 138 -11.84 11.42 10.05
CA HIS A 138 -10.68 11.49 9.16
C HIS A 138 -10.98 12.23 7.84
N SER A 139 -12.23 12.23 7.38
CA SER A 139 -12.63 12.98 6.18
C SER A 139 -12.65 14.50 6.41
N SER A 140 -12.98 14.95 7.63
CA SER A 140 -12.97 16.38 8.01
C SER A 140 -11.58 16.90 8.39
N SER A 141 -10.71 16.07 9.00
CA SER A 141 -9.31 16.43 9.29
C SER A 141 -8.39 16.41 8.05
N ASN A 142 -8.69 15.59 7.04
CA ASN A 142 -7.94 15.57 5.77
C ASN A 142 -8.06 16.85 4.92
N LEU A 143 -8.97 17.77 5.25
CA LEU A 143 -9.04 19.10 4.62
C LEU A 143 -8.08 20.13 5.23
N ILE A 144 -7.49 19.86 6.41
CA ILE A 144 -6.64 20.82 7.13
C ILE A 144 -5.21 20.27 7.33
N GLU A 145 -5.00 18.95 7.31
CA GLU A 145 -3.65 18.34 7.42
C GLU A 145 -3.05 17.86 6.09
N SER A 146 -3.48 18.41 4.95
CA SER A 146 -2.75 18.27 3.68
C SER A 146 -1.55 19.23 3.58
N ASN A 147 -0.76 19.36 4.65
CA ASN A 147 0.49 20.11 4.65
C ASN A 147 1.71 19.21 4.93
N ASP A 148 1.57 17.90 4.68
CA ASP A 148 2.72 17.02 4.56
C ASP A 148 3.31 17.13 3.16
N ARG A 149 4.30 18.03 3.05
CA ARG A 149 5.49 17.91 2.19
C ARG A 149 5.25 17.24 0.83
N GLN A 150 4.28 17.75 0.08
CA GLN A 150 4.46 17.85 -1.35
C GLN A 150 5.63 18.80 -1.57
N ARG A 151 6.83 18.23 -1.56
CA ARG A 151 7.93 18.73 -2.35
C ARG A 151 7.42 18.63 -3.78
N SER A 152 6.64 19.63 -4.18
CA SER A 152 6.20 19.88 -5.52
C SER A 152 7.46 19.94 -6.35
N ARG A 153 7.87 18.78 -6.85
CA ARG A 153 8.64 18.69 -8.07
C ARG A 153 7.65 18.96 -9.19
N SER A 154 7.09 20.17 -9.22
CA SER A 154 6.99 20.91 -10.45
C SER A 154 8.42 21.10 -10.92
N ARG A 155 9.00 20.02 -11.48
CA ARG A 155 10.14 20.17 -12.37
C ARG A 155 9.57 20.95 -13.53
N SER A 156 9.79 22.26 -13.48
CA SER A 156 9.86 23.06 -14.69
C SER A 156 10.64 22.23 -15.71
N LEU A 157 10.03 21.98 -16.86
CA LEU A 157 10.70 21.41 -18.04
C LEU A 157 11.78 22.36 -18.61
N CYS A 158 12.06 23.47 -17.92
CA CYS A 158 13.22 24.32 -18.13
C CYS A 158 14.51 23.61 -17.66
N GLY A 159 15.19 22.98 -18.62
CA GLY A 159 16.65 23.08 -18.72
C GLY A 159 17.52 22.07 -17.98
N PHE A 160 17.26 20.76 -18.02
CA PHE A 160 18.33 19.78 -17.70
C PHE A 160 19.57 20.00 -18.59
N HIS A 161 19.35 20.36 -19.85
CA HIS A 161 20.40 20.82 -20.77
C HIS A 161 21.08 22.12 -20.30
N ASP A 162 20.39 23.00 -19.59
CA ASP A 162 20.99 24.27 -19.14
C ASP A 162 21.94 24.04 -17.97
N LEU A 163 21.61 23.12 -17.06
CA LEU A 163 22.54 22.76 -15.98
C LEU A 163 23.82 22.13 -16.54
N GLU A 164 23.70 21.17 -17.45
CA GLU A 164 24.87 20.53 -18.06
C GLU A 164 25.76 21.55 -18.80
N LYS A 165 25.16 22.44 -19.59
CA LYS A 165 25.90 23.54 -20.25
C LYS A 165 26.59 24.47 -19.26
N VAL A 166 25.93 24.81 -18.16
CA VAL A 166 26.51 25.66 -17.09
C VAL A 166 27.69 24.95 -16.40
N LEU A 167 27.58 23.65 -16.17
CA LEU A 167 28.67 22.87 -15.55
C LEU A 167 29.85 22.70 -16.52
N HIS A 168 29.61 22.41 -17.80
CA HIS A 168 30.66 22.40 -18.82
C HIS A 168 31.37 23.75 -18.93
N LYS A 169 30.60 24.85 -18.95
CA LYS A 169 31.17 26.20 -18.94
C LYS A 169 32.07 26.44 -17.71
N ARG A 170 31.63 25.99 -16.52
CA ARG A 170 32.44 26.11 -15.29
C ARG A 170 33.72 25.29 -15.34
N VAL A 171 33.69 24.09 -15.93
CA VAL A 171 34.90 23.25 -16.09
C VAL A 171 35.87 23.89 -17.07
N ILE A 172 35.37 24.43 -18.19
CA ILE A 172 36.20 25.15 -19.17
C ILE A 172 36.82 26.41 -18.56
N GLU A 173 36.04 27.19 -17.82
CA GLU A 173 36.51 28.42 -17.15
C GLU A 173 37.55 28.17 -16.05
N ARG A 174 37.53 26.98 -15.43
CA ARG A 174 38.46 26.60 -14.36
C ARG A 174 39.67 25.81 -14.84
N GLU A 175 39.69 25.35 -16.09
CA GLU A 175 40.71 24.47 -16.69
C GLU A 175 40.97 23.15 -15.93
N GLU A 176 40.17 22.81 -14.92
CA GLU A 176 40.30 21.61 -14.11
C GLU A 176 38.97 20.83 -14.01
N PHE A 177 39.08 19.51 -14.14
CA PHE A 177 37.93 18.60 -14.19
C PHE A 177 37.38 18.24 -12.79
N PHE A 178 38.27 18.25 -11.79
CA PHE A 178 37.94 18.07 -10.37
C PHE A 178 38.28 19.36 -9.61
N GLU A 179 37.73 19.53 -8.39
CA GLU A 179 37.97 20.76 -7.63
C GLU A 179 39.49 20.98 -7.36
N PRO A 180 39.99 22.22 -7.49
CA PRO A 180 41.41 22.56 -7.38
C PRO A 180 42.03 22.18 -6.05
N GLU A 181 41.27 22.27 -4.98
CA GLU A 181 41.71 21.84 -3.64
C GLU A 181 42.06 20.35 -3.63
N PHE A 182 41.30 19.52 -4.36
CA PHE A 182 41.56 18.08 -4.47
C PHE A 182 42.77 17.78 -5.36
N SER A 183 42.89 18.46 -6.49
CA SER A 183 44.03 18.31 -7.43
C SER A 183 45.35 18.75 -6.77
N ALA A 184 45.36 19.90 -6.09
CA ALA A 184 46.49 20.45 -5.36
C ALA A 184 46.88 19.58 -4.15
N LEU A 185 45.92 19.05 -3.39
CA LEU A 185 46.19 18.13 -2.29
C LEU A 185 46.77 16.79 -2.79
N CYS A 186 46.25 16.25 -3.90
CA CYS A 186 46.74 15.00 -4.49
C CYS A 186 48.17 15.16 -5.03
N SER A 187 48.44 16.25 -5.76
CA SER A 187 49.78 16.55 -6.29
C SER A 187 50.78 16.91 -5.19
N TYR A 188 50.37 17.58 -4.12
CA TYR A 188 51.19 17.85 -2.94
C TYR A 188 51.50 16.58 -2.14
N GLN A 189 50.52 15.69 -1.93
CA GLN A 189 50.75 14.39 -1.28
C GLN A 189 51.74 13.49 -2.04
N ILE A 190 51.79 13.64 -3.37
CA ILE A 190 52.76 12.96 -4.24
C ILE A 190 54.16 13.60 -4.08
N SER A 191 54.27 14.93 -3.97
CA SER A 191 55.56 15.63 -3.92
C SER A 191 56.25 15.62 -2.55
N VAL A 192 55.51 15.46 -1.44
CA VAL A 192 56.09 15.43 -0.07
C VAL A 192 56.74 14.07 0.25
N ASN A 193 56.33 12.98 -0.41
CA ASN A 193 56.77 11.63 -0.07
C ASN A 193 57.80 11.09 -1.08
N VAL A 194 58.92 11.79 -1.24
CA VAL A 194 59.95 11.52 -2.28
C VAL A 194 60.72 10.19 -2.11
N ASN A 195 60.62 9.49 -0.98
CA ASN A 195 61.57 8.41 -0.64
C ASN A 195 61.12 6.94 -0.82
N ASP A 196 60.02 6.63 -1.51
CA ASP A 196 59.66 5.22 -1.81
C ASP A 196 58.95 5.11 -3.18
N THR A 197 59.58 4.43 -4.14
CA THR A 197 59.31 4.55 -5.59
C THR A 197 58.63 3.33 -6.25
N ALA A 198 57.97 2.41 -5.52
CA ALA A 198 57.39 1.23 -6.17
C ALA A 198 55.85 1.06 -6.04
N ASP A 199 55.23 1.40 -4.90
CA ASP A 199 53.82 1.05 -4.64
C ASP A 199 52.98 2.21 -4.07
N LYS A 200 52.98 3.39 -4.71
CA LYS A 200 52.10 4.50 -4.28
C LYS A 200 50.76 4.50 -5.03
N PRO A 201 49.61 4.54 -4.32
CA PRO A 201 48.31 4.59 -4.97
C PRO A 201 48.12 5.94 -5.68
N CYS A 202 47.80 5.91 -6.97
CA CYS A 202 47.44 7.09 -7.76
C CYS A 202 46.01 7.53 -7.40
N PRO A 203 45.79 8.76 -6.91
CA PRO A 203 44.45 9.30 -6.69
C PRO A 203 43.61 9.33 -7.96
N VAL A 204 42.34 8.95 -7.87
CA VAL A 204 41.46 8.84 -9.05
C VAL A 204 41.29 10.17 -9.79
N ALA A 205 41.36 11.29 -9.06
CA ALA A 205 41.22 12.64 -9.62
C ALA A 205 42.35 13.05 -10.57
N LEU A 206 43.51 12.38 -10.52
CA LEU A 206 44.66 12.66 -11.39
C LEU A 206 44.66 11.83 -12.68
N LEU A 207 43.69 10.93 -12.86
CA LEU A 207 43.61 10.15 -14.10
C LEU A 207 43.15 11.04 -15.26
N PRO A 208 43.73 10.86 -16.47
CA PRO A 208 43.22 11.43 -17.69
C PRO A 208 41.73 11.10 -17.90
N ILE A 209 41.00 12.03 -18.50
CA ILE A 209 39.56 11.91 -18.71
C ILE A 209 39.18 10.70 -19.56
N GLU A 210 40.07 10.27 -20.46
CA GLU A 210 39.92 9.06 -21.29
C GLU A 210 39.93 7.79 -20.43
N LEU A 211 40.78 7.74 -19.39
CA LEU A 211 40.77 6.61 -18.47
C LEU A 211 39.52 6.62 -17.59
N LEU A 212 39.09 7.81 -17.16
CA LEU A 212 37.85 7.95 -16.39
C LEU A 212 36.62 7.56 -17.22
N SER A 213 36.56 7.87 -18.51
CA SER A 213 35.47 7.45 -19.39
C SER A 213 35.48 5.94 -19.65
N ILE A 214 36.66 5.31 -19.74
CA ILE A 214 36.80 3.85 -19.75
C ILE A 214 36.30 3.25 -18.43
N LEU A 215 36.63 3.86 -17.28
CA LEU A 215 36.12 3.43 -15.98
C LEU A 215 34.60 3.51 -15.90
N MET A 216 33.95 4.55 -16.45
CA MET A 216 32.48 4.61 -16.52
C MET A 216 31.89 3.44 -17.29
N ARG A 217 32.44 3.13 -18.47
CA ARG A 217 32.03 1.98 -19.28
C ARG A 217 32.27 0.65 -18.57
N TYR A 218 33.34 0.56 -17.78
CA TYR A 218 33.66 -0.62 -16.98
C TYR A 218 32.69 -0.80 -15.81
N ILE A 219 32.32 0.27 -15.11
CA ILE A 219 31.35 0.24 -14.00
C ILE A 219 29.99 -0.27 -14.48
N VAL A 220 29.52 0.24 -15.63
CA VAL A 220 28.28 -0.25 -16.22
C VAL A 220 28.47 -1.70 -16.68
N GLY A 221 29.54 -1.96 -17.42
CA GLY A 221 29.96 -3.30 -17.84
C GLY A 221 28.87 -4.10 -18.54
N ASN A 222 29.06 -5.42 -18.59
CA ASN A 222 28.07 -6.34 -19.17
C ASN A 222 26.84 -6.58 -18.27
N GLU A 223 26.96 -6.34 -16.97
CA GLU A 223 25.86 -6.50 -16.00
C GLU A 223 24.93 -5.27 -15.96
N LEU A 224 25.26 -4.23 -16.74
CA LEU A 224 24.45 -3.04 -16.97
C LEU A 224 24.08 -2.32 -15.65
N ASP A 225 25.09 -2.08 -14.80
CA ASP A 225 24.91 -1.44 -13.50
C ASP A 225 24.82 0.09 -13.61
N VAL A 226 23.70 0.54 -14.17
CA VAL A 226 23.35 1.96 -14.27
C VAL A 226 23.17 2.61 -12.89
N TYR A 227 22.88 1.81 -11.86
CA TYR A 227 22.71 2.31 -10.50
C TYR A 227 24.05 2.81 -9.92
N CYS A 228 25.11 2.03 -10.08
CA CYS A 228 26.46 2.44 -9.67
C CYS A 228 26.97 3.66 -10.46
N LEU A 229 26.65 3.75 -11.75
CA LEU A 229 26.97 4.92 -12.57
C LEU A 229 26.34 6.21 -12.00
N GLU A 230 25.05 6.17 -11.67
CA GLU A 230 24.34 7.32 -11.10
C GLU A 230 24.83 7.65 -9.68
N LEU A 231 25.20 6.64 -8.87
CA LEU A 231 25.83 6.88 -7.57
C LEU A 231 27.16 7.63 -7.71
N LEU A 232 28.00 7.21 -8.65
CA LEU A 232 29.28 7.88 -8.90
C LEU A 232 29.06 9.32 -9.38
N SER A 233 28.03 9.56 -10.19
CA SER A 233 27.64 10.89 -10.67
C SER A 233 27.27 11.88 -9.55
N MET A 234 26.94 11.39 -8.35
CA MET A 234 26.60 12.23 -7.19
C MET A 234 27.82 12.69 -6.39
N THR A 235 29.02 12.17 -6.68
CA THR A 235 30.22 12.41 -5.86
C THR A 235 31.00 13.65 -6.27
N SER A 236 31.05 13.99 -7.56
CA SER A 236 31.76 15.18 -8.06
C SER A 236 31.12 15.73 -9.33
N ILE A 237 31.43 16.99 -9.65
CA ILE A 237 31.01 17.62 -10.92
C ILE A 237 31.60 16.89 -12.14
N GLY A 238 32.86 16.47 -12.07
CA GLY A 238 33.51 15.72 -13.14
C GLY A 238 32.84 14.37 -13.40
N PHE A 239 32.57 13.61 -12.33
CA PHE A 239 31.84 12.34 -12.45
C PHE A 239 30.39 12.53 -12.88
N TYR A 240 29.77 13.63 -12.49
CA TYR A 240 28.45 14.01 -12.98
C TYR A 240 28.45 14.18 -14.51
N LEU A 241 29.43 14.88 -15.07
CA LEU A 241 29.53 15.10 -16.51
C LEU A 241 29.88 13.80 -17.26
N LEU A 242 30.85 13.02 -16.75
CA LEU A 242 31.23 11.73 -17.36
C LEU A 242 30.08 10.72 -17.39
N ALA A 243 29.27 10.67 -16.33
CA ALA A 243 28.12 9.78 -16.29
C ALA A 243 27.00 10.17 -17.26
N ARG A 244 27.10 11.31 -17.94
CA ARG A 244 26.11 11.81 -18.93
C ARG A 244 26.60 11.68 -20.37
N ASP A 245 27.69 10.95 -20.60
CA ASP A 245 28.18 10.67 -21.93
C ASP A 245 27.10 9.99 -22.81
N GLU A 246 26.84 10.60 -23.97
CA GLU A 246 25.74 10.21 -24.87
C GLU A 246 26.01 8.84 -25.51
N GLU A 247 27.28 8.49 -25.76
CA GLU A 247 27.65 7.17 -26.30
C GLU A 247 27.44 6.05 -25.27
N LEU A 248 27.81 6.29 -24.01
CA LEU A 248 27.53 5.37 -22.90
C LEU A 248 26.02 5.10 -22.77
N TRP A 249 25.19 6.13 -22.77
CA TRP A 249 23.73 5.97 -22.68
C TRP A 249 23.13 5.31 -23.92
N ARG A 250 23.69 5.55 -25.10
CA ARG A 250 23.32 4.84 -26.33
C ARG A 250 23.58 3.34 -26.19
N ALA A 251 24.75 2.95 -25.69
CA ALA A 251 25.10 1.55 -25.45
C ALA A 251 24.18 0.90 -24.40
N ILE A 252 23.90 1.60 -23.30
CA ILE A 252 22.96 1.16 -22.25
C ILE A 252 21.57 0.91 -22.84
N CYS A 253 21.03 1.86 -23.60
CA CYS A 253 19.73 1.73 -24.25
C CYS A 253 19.72 0.54 -25.21
N ARG A 254 20.73 0.42 -26.09
CA ARG A 254 20.85 -0.71 -27.05
C ARG A 254 20.83 -2.05 -26.35
N ARG A 255 21.46 -2.13 -25.18
CA ARG A 255 21.52 -3.35 -24.40
C ARG A 255 20.22 -3.67 -23.66
N THR A 256 19.51 -2.64 -23.20
CA THR A 256 18.27 -2.77 -22.41
C THR A 256 17.07 -3.11 -23.28
N PHE A 257 16.88 -2.34 -24.35
CA PHE A 257 15.69 -2.42 -25.19
C PHE A 257 15.88 -3.29 -26.45
N GLY A 258 17.13 -3.53 -26.84
CA GLY A 258 17.48 -4.21 -28.07
C GLY A 258 17.47 -3.28 -29.29
N VAL A 259 18.20 -3.71 -30.32
CA VAL A 259 18.44 -2.90 -31.54
C VAL A 259 17.14 -2.60 -32.29
N LYS A 260 16.29 -3.62 -32.47
CA LYS A 260 15.01 -3.50 -33.18
C LYS A 260 14.08 -2.43 -32.58
N TYR A 261 14.07 -2.36 -31.25
CA TYR A 261 13.23 -1.39 -30.54
C TYR A 261 13.76 0.02 -30.74
N ILE A 262 15.06 0.23 -30.57
CA ILE A 262 15.67 1.56 -30.70
C ILE A 262 15.53 2.14 -32.09
N ASP A 263 15.71 1.32 -33.12
CA ASP A 263 15.57 1.77 -34.50
C ASP A 263 14.11 2.17 -34.82
N SER A 264 13.14 1.70 -34.02
CA SER A 264 11.72 2.09 -34.11
C SER A 264 11.35 3.33 -33.29
N ILE A 265 12.20 3.77 -32.36
CA ILE A 265 11.95 4.98 -31.56
C ILE A 265 12.16 6.19 -32.47
N SER A 266 11.12 6.98 -32.68
CA SER A 266 11.26 8.29 -33.29
C SER A 266 11.95 9.23 -32.30
N PHE A 267 13.21 9.60 -32.57
CA PHE A 267 13.98 10.58 -31.80
C PHE A 267 13.39 12.01 -31.83
N ALA A 268 12.27 12.21 -32.50
CA ALA A 268 11.64 13.53 -32.66
C ALA A 268 11.13 14.14 -31.34
N THR A 269 10.91 13.34 -30.29
CA THR A 269 10.27 13.79 -29.03
C THR A 269 11.18 13.84 -27.81
N LEU A 270 12.35 13.18 -27.81
CA LEU A 270 13.27 13.14 -26.66
C LEU A 270 14.71 13.44 -27.10
N PRO A 271 15.39 14.43 -26.48
CA PRO A 271 16.68 14.93 -27.00
C PRO A 271 17.92 14.12 -26.60
N SER A 272 17.86 13.16 -25.67
CA SER A 272 19.03 12.40 -25.20
C SER A 272 18.71 10.94 -24.87
N TRP A 273 19.65 10.02 -25.13
CA TRP A 273 19.54 8.60 -24.78
C TRP A 273 19.26 8.35 -23.30
N ARG A 274 19.83 9.17 -22.41
CA ARG A 274 19.57 9.05 -20.97
C ARG A 274 18.10 9.31 -20.64
N GLN A 275 17.51 10.31 -21.30
CA GLN A 275 16.10 10.63 -21.10
C GLN A 275 15.19 9.51 -21.61
N ILE A 276 15.54 8.89 -22.74
CA ILE A 276 14.89 7.68 -23.26
C ILE A 276 14.92 6.58 -22.20
N PHE A 277 16.09 6.26 -21.63
CA PHE A 277 16.22 5.24 -20.59
C PHE A 277 15.33 5.51 -19.36
N ILE A 278 15.25 6.77 -18.92
CA ILE A 278 14.46 7.15 -17.74
C ILE A 278 12.96 7.14 -18.01
N THR A 279 12.54 7.47 -19.24
CA THR A 279 11.14 7.63 -19.61
C THR A 279 10.51 6.30 -20.03
N TYR A 280 11.21 5.48 -20.82
CA TYR A 280 10.65 4.23 -21.35
C TYR A 280 10.73 3.10 -20.32
N PRO A 281 9.62 2.41 -20.01
CA PRO A 281 9.62 1.31 -19.06
C PRO A 281 10.58 0.19 -19.43
N HIS A 282 11.36 -0.26 -18.46
CA HIS A 282 12.34 -1.34 -18.61
C HIS A 282 12.54 -2.04 -17.25
N PRO A 283 12.96 -3.32 -17.23
CA PRO A 283 13.20 -4.03 -15.98
C PRO A 283 14.40 -3.45 -15.24
N TYR A 284 14.30 -3.39 -13.90
CA TYR A 284 15.43 -3.06 -13.04
C TYR A 284 16.21 -4.30 -12.64
N LEU A 285 17.54 -4.23 -12.81
CA LEU A 285 18.47 -5.34 -12.57
C LEU A 285 19.07 -5.33 -11.15
N HIS A 286 19.09 -4.18 -10.50
CA HIS A 286 19.67 -3.96 -9.17
C HIS A 286 18.75 -4.38 -8.01
N GLY A 287 17.84 -5.31 -8.25
CA GLY A 287 16.83 -5.74 -7.29
C GLY A 287 16.01 -6.92 -7.80
N ILE A 288 14.78 -7.05 -7.28
CA ILE A 288 13.89 -8.16 -7.57
C ILE A 288 12.43 -7.70 -7.55
N TYR A 289 11.60 -8.28 -8.40
CA TYR A 289 10.17 -8.02 -8.42
C TYR A 289 9.45 -9.06 -7.57
N ILE A 290 8.58 -8.62 -6.66
CA ILE A 290 7.91 -9.48 -5.66
C ILE A 290 6.40 -9.25 -5.72
N GLY A 291 5.65 -10.32 -5.91
CA GLY A 291 4.20 -10.35 -5.73
C GLY A 291 3.84 -11.22 -4.54
N LYS A 292 3.05 -10.68 -3.60
CA LYS A 292 2.50 -11.42 -2.46
C LYS A 292 1.14 -11.98 -2.87
N MET A 293 1.02 -13.29 -2.89
CA MET A 293 -0.21 -14.04 -3.18
C MET A 293 -0.77 -14.59 -1.88
N THR A 294 -2.08 -14.45 -1.68
CA THR A 294 -2.75 -14.94 -0.48
C THR A 294 -4.04 -15.65 -0.85
N TYR A 295 -4.18 -16.91 -0.45
CA TYR A 295 -5.43 -17.65 -0.62
C TYR A 295 -5.87 -18.29 0.70
N LEU A 296 -7.17 -18.50 0.81
CA LEU A 296 -7.80 -19.20 1.92
C LEU A 296 -7.83 -20.70 1.61
N ARG A 297 -7.35 -21.50 2.55
CA ARG A 297 -7.37 -22.97 2.48
C ARG A 297 -8.12 -23.52 3.67
N ASN A 298 -9.04 -24.43 3.42
CA ASN A 298 -9.70 -25.19 4.48
C ASN A 298 -8.68 -26.13 5.14
N GLY A 299 -8.60 -26.05 6.47
CA GLY A 299 -7.85 -26.97 7.30
C GLY A 299 -8.48 -28.35 7.36
N GLU A 300 -7.70 -29.31 7.85
CA GLU A 300 -8.19 -30.66 8.09
C GLU A 300 -9.16 -30.66 9.28
N ALA A 301 -10.24 -31.44 9.18
CA ALA A 301 -11.14 -31.63 10.32
C ALA A 301 -10.37 -32.32 11.44
N SER A 302 -10.48 -31.82 12.66
CA SER A 302 -9.84 -32.47 13.81
C SER A 302 -10.49 -33.83 14.05
N PHE A 303 -9.70 -34.82 14.47
CA PHE A 303 -10.21 -36.18 14.75
C PHE A 303 -11.36 -36.19 15.78
N GLN A 304 -11.37 -35.23 16.70
CA GLN A 304 -12.38 -35.10 17.76
C GLN A 304 -13.59 -34.24 17.37
N ASP A 305 -13.45 -33.34 16.40
CA ASP A 305 -14.51 -32.42 15.99
C ASP A 305 -14.63 -32.39 14.47
N GLN A 306 -15.57 -33.19 13.94
CA GLN A 306 -15.85 -33.29 12.51
C GLN A 306 -16.59 -32.06 11.97
N PHE A 307 -17.17 -31.23 12.84
CA PHE A 307 -17.97 -30.07 12.45
C PHE A 307 -17.12 -28.80 12.34
N TYR A 308 -16.00 -28.72 13.06
CA TYR A 308 -15.08 -27.59 12.96
C TYR A 308 -13.96 -27.83 11.94
N LYS A 309 -13.94 -26.99 10.89
CA LYS A 309 -12.83 -26.89 9.93
C LYS A 309 -12.22 -25.49 10.01
N PRO A 310 -11.00 -25.34 10.54
CA PRO A 310 -10.35 -24.03 10.58
C PRO A 310 -10.04 -23.54 9.17
N TRP A 311 -10.02 -22.23 8.96
CA TRP A 311 -9.56 -21.63 7.70
C TRP A 311 -8.14 -21.13 7.88
N HIS A 312 -7.25 -21.51 6.98
CA HIS A 312 -5.86 -21.06 6.95
C HIS A 312 -5.67 -20.03 5.84
N ILE A 313 -5.04 -18.91 6.16
CA ILE A 313 -4.57 -17.96 5.16
C ILE A 313 -3.17 -18.38 4.78
N VAL A 314 -3.00 -18.85 3.56
CA VAL A 314 -1.69 -19.26 3.04
C VAL A 314 -1.12 -18.11 2.21
N VAL A 315 0.09 -17.69 2.59
CA VAL A 315 0.83 -16.61 1.93
C VAL A 315 2.00 -17.20 1.17
N HIS A 316 2.12 -16.84 -0.10
CA HIS A 316 3.29 -17.15 -0.91
C HIS A 316 3.79 -15.89 -1.62
N TYR A 317 5.07 -15.91 -1.98
CA TYR A 317 5.74 -14.85 -2.70
C TYR A 317 6.21 -15.38 -4.04
N ARG A 318 5.77 -14.74 -5.12
CA ARG A 318 6.36 -14.93 -6.45
C ARG A 318 7.43 -13.88 -6.65
N MET A 319 8.65 -14.30 -6.90
CA MET A 319 9.79 -13.40 -7.09
C MET A 319 10.40 -13.61 -8.47
N LEU A 320 10.61 -12.51 -9.21
CA LEU A 320 11.27 -12.50 -10.51
C LEU A 320 12.51 -11.61 -10.46
N LYS A 321 13.66 -12.17 -10.82
CA LYS A 321 14.91 -11.45 -10.97
C LYS A 321 15.35 -11.46 -12.43
N PHE A 322 15.69 -10.28 -12.94
CA PHE A 322 16.18 -10.08 -14.30
C PHE A 322 17.69 -9.79 -14.28
N PHE A 323 18.41 -10.31 -15.27
CA PHE A 323 19.84 -10.11 -15.47
C PHE A 323 20.11 -9.48 -16.83
N ALA A 324 21.19 -8.69 -16.95
CA ALA A 324 21.49 -7.96 -18.18
C ALA A 324 21.64 -8.86 -19.42
N ASP A 325 22.08 -10.11 -19.26
CA ASP A 325 22.20 -11.10 -20.34
C ASP A 325 20.86 -11.62 -20.92
N GLY A 326 19.73 -11.13 -20.39
CA GLY A 326 18.41 -11.59 -20.78
C GLY A 326 18.00 -12.86 -20.03
N THR A 327 18.73 -13.26 -18.98
CA THR A 327 18.31 -14.37 -18.11
C THR A 327 17.30 -13.87 -17.09
N VAL A 328 16.27 -14.67 -16.81
CA VAL A 328 15.32 -14.43 -15.73
C VAL A 328 15.31 -15.64 -14.80
N VAL A 329 15.25 -15.35 -13.50
CA VAL A 329 15.10 -16.35 -12.45
C VAL A 329 13.78 -16.10 -11.74
N MET A 330 12.96 -17.15 -11.64
CA MET A 330 11.67 -17.10 -10.96
C MET A 330 11.65 -18.10 -9.80
N ILE A 331 11.07 -17.72 -8.68
CA ILE A 331 10.76 -18.63 -7.58
C ILE A 331 9.41 -18.30 -6.96
N ILE A 332 8.70 -19.33 -6.51
CA ILE A 332 7.50 -19.22 -5.69
C ILE A 332 7.80 -19.86 -4.34
N THR A 333 7.70 -19.11 -3.26
CA THR A 333 8.09 -19.57 -1.91
C THR A 333 7.12 -19.09 -0.83
N THR A 334 6.94 -19.86 0.24
CA THR A 334 6.24 -19.44 1.47
C THR A 334 7.13 -18.58 2.38
N GLU A 335 8.45 -18.64 2.21
CA GLU A 335 9.38 -17.95 3.08
C GLU A 335 9.36 -16.44 2.88
N ALA A 336 9.56 -15.70 3.96
CA ALA A 336 9.64 -14.25 3.92
C ALA A 336 10.75 -13.79 2.96
N PRO A 337 10.53 -12.74 2.14
CA PRO A 337 11.48 -12.33 1.10
C PRO A 337 12.90 -12.09 1.62
N ALA A 338 13.05 -11.52 2.81
CA ALA A 338 14.36 -11.21 3.41
C ALA A 338 15.32 -12.42 3.47
N LYS A 339 14.82 -13.65 3.62
CA LYS A 339 15.66 -14.86 3.69
C LYS A 339 16.13 -15.33 2.31
N ILE A 340 15.30 -15.15 1.28
CA ILE A 340 15.52 -15.74 -0.05
C ILE A 340 16.21 -14.77 -1.00
N VAL A 341 15.94 -13.45 -0.90
CA VAL A 341 16.52 -12.47 -1.82
C VAL A 341 18.05 -12.49 -1.84
N GLY A 342 18.74 -12.76 -0.73
CA GLY A 342 20.19 -12.86 -0.74
C GLY A 342 20.72 -14.03 -1.60
N LEU A 343 19.97 -15.13 -1.66
CA LEU A 343 20.35 -16.37 -2.34
C LEU A 343 20.14 -16.28 -3.86
N LEU A 344 19.24 -15.41 -4.32
CA LEU A 344 18.97 -15.17 -5.74
C LEU A 344 19.97 -14.17 -6.34
N LYS A 345 21.12 -13.93 -5.70
CA LYS A 345 22.15 -13.02 -6.23
C LYS A 345 22.73 -13.51 -7.55
N SER A 346 23.11 -14.78 -7.60
CA SER A 346 23.74 -15.40 -8.77
C SER A 346 22.71 -15.79 -9.84
N LYS A 347 23.19 -15.94 -11.08
CA LYS A 347 22.40 -16.48 -12.20
C LYS A 347 22.09 -17.97 -12.02
N THR A 348 22.86 -18.67 -11.19
CA THR A 348 22.68 -20.09 -10.85
C THR A 348 22.58 -20.27 -9.33
N PRO A 349 21.50 -19.78 -8.69
CA PRO A 349 21.30 -19.97 -7.26
C PRO A 349 21.14 -21.46 -6.95
N ARG A 350 21.83 -21.94 -5.91
CA ARG A 350 21.72 -23.31 -5.41
C ARG A 350 20.52 -23.45 -4.48
N LEU A 351 19.34 -23.10 -4.97
CA LEU A 351 18.09 -23.15 -4.22
C LEU A 351 17.08 -24.03 -4.97
N THR A 352 16.45 -24.94 -4.25
CA THR A 352 15.46 -25.87 -4.82
C THR A 352 14.20 -25.11 -5.23
N GLY A 353 13.60 -25.50 -6.36
CA GLY A 353 12.36 -24.90 -6.87
C GLY A 353 12.55 -23.55 -7.56
N VAL A 354 13.80 -23.13 -7.81
CA VAL A 354 14.09 -22.02 -8.70
C VAL A 354 13.90 -22.46 -10.14
N LEU A 355 13.23 -21.60 -10.92
CA LEU A 355 12.95 -21.79 -12.33
C LEU A 355 13.78 -20.82 -13.16
N PHE A 356 14.41 -21.34 -14.21
CA PHE A 356 15.30 -20.57 -15.08
C PHE A 356 14.65 -20.25 -16.42
N GLY A 357 14.90 -19.04 -16.92
CA GLY A 357 14.33 -18.60 -18.18
C GLY A 357 15.12 -17.52 -18.89
N ARG A 358 14.59 -17.11 -20.03
CA ARG A 358 15.07 -15.99 -20.84
C ARG A 358 13.97 -14.95 -20.98
N TYR A 359 14.33 -13.68 -21.03
CA TYR A 359 13.39 -12.59 -21.23
C TYR A 359 13.88 -11.62 -22.30
N TRP A 360 12.94 -10.90 -22.90
CA TRP A 360 13.20 -9.84 -23.87
C TRP A 360 12.08 -8.80 -23.85
N MET A 361 12.38 -7.60 -24.34
CA MET A 361 11.36 -6.57 -24.56
C MET A 361 10.49 -6.98 -25.76
N ALA A 362 9.18 -7.12 -25.53
CA ALA A 362 8.22 -7.53 -26.55
C ALA A 362 7.42 -6.34 -27.15
N GLY A 363 7.53 -5.16 -26.52
CA GLY A 363 6.89 -3.92 -26.94
C GLY A 363 7.40 -2.75 -26.10
N GLN A 364 6.78 -1.57 -26.21
CA GLN A 364 7.17 -0.39 -25.42
C GLN A 364 6.98 -0.61 -23.91
N ASP A 365 5.84 -1.22 -23.55
CA ASP A 365 5.44 -1.41 -22.17
C ASP A 365 5.28 -2.90 -21.80
N CYS A 366 5.96 -3.79 -22.51
CA CYS A 366 5.81 -5.24 -22.36
C CYS A 366 7.15 -5.98 -22.29
N ILE A 367 7.30 -6.86 -21.31
CA ILE A 367 8.34 -7.88 -21.24
C ILE A 367 7.72 -9.24 -21.55
N ALA A 368 8.36 -10.02 -22.41
CA ALA A 368 8.09 -11.44 -22.53
C ALA A 368 9.19 -12.22 -21.81
N ALA A 369 8.82 -13.30 -21.12
CA ALA A 369 9.74 -14.23 -20.49
C ALA A 369 9.32 -15.67 -20.78
N GLN A 370 10.30 -16.51 -21.05
CA GLN A 370 10.16 -17.94 -21.32
C GLN A 370 10.97 -18.73 -20.29
N ILE A 371 10.30 -19.56 -19.50
CA ILE A 371 10.92 -20.40 -18.47
C ILE A 371 11.19 -21.79 -19.07
N VAL A 372 12.46 -22.18 -19.12
CA VAL A 372 12.96 -23.33 -19.87
C VAL A 372 12.53 -24.65 -19.24
N ASP A 373 12.61 -24.77 -17.91
CA ASP A 373 12.40 -26.06 -17.22
C ASP A 373 10.99 -26.62 -17.37
N GLN A 374 10.00 -25.76 -17.65
CA GLN A 374 8.59 -26.14 -17.74
C GLN A 374 7.90 -25.59 -18.99
N LYS A 375 8.66 -25.02 -19.94
CA LYS A 375 8.18 -24.34 -21.16
C LYS A 375 6.96 -23.43 -20.91
N PHE A 376 7.09 -22.57 -19.92
CA PHE A 376 6.10 -21.52 -19.66
C PHE A 376 6.48 -20.25 -20.39
N ASP A 377 5.52 -19.64 -21.05
CA ASP A 377 5.66 -18.31 -21.59
C ASP A 377 4.78 -17.36 -20.78
N MET A 378 5.35 -16.22 -20.42
CA MET A 378 4.65 -15.18 -19.70
C MET A 378 4.90 -13.83 -20.37
N LYS A 379 3.88 -13.00 -20.39
CA LYS A 379 4.02 -11.59 -20.76
C LYS A 379 3.60 -10.72 -19.60
N LEU A 380 4.45 -9.74 -19.31
CA LEU A 380 4.28 -8.79 -18.23
C LEU A 380 4.19 -7.38 -18.80
N HIS A 381 3.18 -6.64 -18.38
CA HIS A 381 3.04 -5.21 -18.66
C HIS A 381 3.65 -4.40 -17.54
N PHE A 382 4.27 -3.27 -17.88
CA PHE A 382 4.65 -2.28 -16.87
C PHE A 382 3.43 -1.56 -16.33
N GLY A 383 3.52 -1.08 -15.08
CA GLY A 383 2.45 -0.30 -14.47
C GLY A 383 2.26 1.07 -15.13
N ASP A 384 1.11 1.69 -14.87
CA ASP A 384 0.67 2.95 -15.47
C ASP A 384 1.41 4.23 -15.00
N GLY A 385 2.40 4.08 -14.11
CA GLY A 385 3.19 5.21 -13.62
C GLY A 385 2.48 6.12 -12.60
N LYS A 386 1.22 5.88 -12.22
CA LYS A 386 0.42 6.81 -11.40
C LYS A 386 0.80 6.81 -9.92
N LYS A 387 0.88 5.63 -9.32
CA LYS A 387 1.23 5.46 -7.87
C LYS A 387 2.72 5.23 -7.64
N ARG A 388 3.39 4.57 -8.59
CA ARG A 388 4.83 4.30 -8.60
C ARG A 388 5.33 4.48 -10.03
N ARG A 389 6.64 4.68 -10.21
CA ARG A 389 7.25 4.67 -11.55
C ARG A 389 6.86 3.39 -12.30
N ALA A 390 6.59 3.50 -13.60
CA ALA A 390 6.15 2.38 -14.44
C ALA A 390 7.07 1.14 -14.30
N HIS A 391 8.40 1.37 -14.31
CA HIS A 391 9.43 0.34 -14.13
C HIS A 391 9.33 -0.45 -12.82
N CYS A 392 8.69 0.11 -11.77
CA CYS A 392 8.63 -0.50 -10.45
C CYS A 392 7.48 -1.50 -10.29
N VAL A 393 6.62 -1.64 -11.29
CA VAL A 393 5.43 -2.49 -11.22
C VAL A 393 5.37 -3.33 -12.49
N LEU A 394 5.28 -4.65 -12.32
CA LEU A 394 5.04 -5.59 -13.41
C LEU A 394 3.73 -6.33 -13.16
N GLN A 395 2.84 -6.31 -14.14
CA GLN A 395 1.58 -7.03 -14.09
C GLN A 395 1.59 -8.16 -15.10
N LEU A 396 1.36 -9.37 -14.62
CA LEU A 396 1.20 -10.52 -15.51
C LEU A 396 -0.15 -10.40 -16.22
N PHE A 397 -0.14 -10.50 -17.55
CA PHE A 397 -1.36 -10.38 -18.37
C PHE A 397 -1.54 -11.53 -19.37
N GLU A 398 -0.50 -12.30 -19.61
CA GLU A 398 -0.58 -13.52 -20.39
C GLU A 398 0.32 -14.55 -19.73
N TYR A 399 -0.22 -15.75 -19.49
CA TYR A 399 0.50 -16.88 -18.94
C TYR A 399 0.08 -18.13 -19.70
N SER A 400 1.01 -18.73 -20.44
CA SER A 400 0.76 -19.94 -21.19
C SER A 400 1.77 -21.03 -20.84
N CYS A 401 1.31 -22.28 -20.90
CA CYS A 401 2.12 -23.46 -20.67
C CYS A 401 2.04 -24.36 -21.89
N THR A 402 3.20 -24.88 -22.30
CA THR A 402 3.27 -25.85 -23.39
C THR A 402 3.71 -27.21 -22.86
N VAL A 403 2.80 -28.17 -22.87
CA VAL A 403 3.06 -29.54 -22.42
C VAL A 403 3.25 -30.42 -23.65
N THR A 404 4.41 -31.04 -23.77
CA THR A 404 4.69 -32.04 -24.80
C THR A 404 4.50 -33.43 -24.21
N TYR A 405 3.48 -34.15 -24.68
CA TYR A 405 3.20 -35.52 -24.24
C TYR A 405 4.18 -36.52 -24.86
N SER A 406 4.23 -37.73 -24.29
CA SER A 406 5.10 -38.82 -24.75
C SER A 406 4.79 -39.28 -26.18
N ASP A 407 3.59 -39.01 -26.69
CA ASP A 407 3.19 -39.27 -28.09
C ASP A 407 3.64 -38.17 -29.07
N GLY A 408 4.37 -37.15 -28.59
CA GLY A 408 4.85 -36.02 -29.37
C GLY A 408 3.81 -34.93 -29.61
N LYS A 409 2.57 -35.07 -29.13
CA LYS A 409 1.56 -34.00 -29.23
C LYS A 409 1.90 -32.87 -28.24
N VAL A 410 1.74 -31.64 -28.71
CA VAL A 410 1.92 -30.42 -27.90
C VAL A 410 0.55 -29.87 -27.56
N SER A 411 0.27 -29.67 -26.26
CA SER A 411 -0.90 -28.94 -25.78
C SER A 411 -0.47 -27.57 -25.27
N HIS A 412 -1.22 -26.55 -25.67
CA HIS A 412 -1.06 -25.17 -25.23
C HIS A 412 -2.22 -24.83 -24.29
N SER A 413 -1.93 -24.56 -23.03
CA SER A 413 -2.93 -24.08 -22.06
C SER A 413 -2.66 -22.62 -21.73
N TYR A 414 -3.70 -21.79 -21.80
CA TYR A 414 -3.66 -20.40 -21.37
C TYR A 414 -4.33 -20.29 -20.00
N LEU A 415 -3.68 -19.59 -19.07
CA LEU A 415 -4.29 -19.28 -17.78
C LEU A 415 -4.87 -17.87 -17.83
N ASP A 416 -6.06 -17.73 -17.26
CA ASP A 416 -6.68 -16.44 -17.04
C ASP A 416 -5.93 -15.70 -15.93
N THR A 417 -5.33 -14.56 -16.29
CA THR A 417 -4.57 -13.70 -15.39
C THR A 417 -5.36 -12.47 -14.94
N THR A 418 -6.66 -12.40 -15.26
CA THR A 418 -7.53 -11.29 -14.84
C THR A 418 -7.80 -11.32 -13.34
N ASP A 419 -7.70 -12.48 -12.70
CA ASP A 419 -7.78 -12.61 -11.25
C ASP A 419 -6.55 -11.97 -10.58
N HIS A 420 -6.74 -10.75 -10.08
CA HIS A 420 -5.72 -9.98 -9.37
C HIS A 420 -5.35 -10.57 -8.00
N GLN A 421 -6.16 -11.48 -7.44
CA GLN A 421 -5.84 -12.17 -6.19
C GLN A 421 -4.87 -13.34 -6.44
N ALA A 422 -5.10 -14.12 -7.50
CA ALA A 422 -4.19 -15.17 -7.94
C ALA A 422 -2.93 -14.63 -8.64
N TYR A 423 -3.05 -13.52 -9.38
CA TYR A 423 -1.98 -12.89 -10.15
C TYR A 423 -1.82 -11.41 -9.78
N PRO A 424 -1.40 -11.11 -8.55
CA PRO A 424 -1.18 -9.74 -8.11
C PRO A 424 0.01 -9.13 -8.86
N PRO A 425 0.05 -7.79 -8.97
CA PRO A 425 1.19 -7.10 -9.54
C PRO A 425 2.46 -7.36 -8.71
N LEU A 426 3.58 -7.52 -9.42
CA LEU A 426 4.90 -7.67 -8.84
C LEU A 426 5.50 -6.28 -8.63
N PHE A 427 5.87 -5.97 -7.39
CA PHE A 427 6.50 -4.70 -7.03
C PHE A 427 8.01 -4.86 -6.96
N PHE A 428 8.73 -3.92 -7.57
CA PHE A 428 10.17 -3.86 -7.46
C PHE A 428 10.61 -3.57 -6.02
N SER A 429 11.53 -4.39 -5.54
CA SER A 429 12.23 -4.23 -4.28
C SER A 429 13.73 -4.20 -4.54
N ARG A 430 14.39 -3.17 -4.02
CA ARG A 430 15.83 -2.99 -4.18
C ARG A 430 16.59 -3.87 -3.18
N VAL A 431 17.64 -4.55 -3.65
CA VAL A 431 18.45 -5.47 -2.83
C VAL A 431 19.91 -5.04 -2.87
N LYS A 432 20.44 -4.60 -1.71
CA LYS A 432 21.81 -4.06 -1.62
C LYS A 432 22.91 -5.07 -1.98
N SER A 433 22.72 -6.35 -1.68
CA SER A 433 23.72 -7.39 -1.96
C SER A 433 23.94 -7.67 -3.45
N TYR A 434 23.02 -7.24 -4.32
CA TYR A 434 23.12 -7.43 -5.76
C TYR A 434 24.04 -6.41 -6.46
N VAL A 435 24.49 -5.39 -5.73
CA VAL A 435 25.30 -4.29 -6.28
C VAL A 435 26.76 -4.71 -6.54
N VAL A 436 27.17 -5.91 -6.11
CA VAL A 436 28.53 -6.43 -6.36
C VAL A 436 28.45 -7.51 -7.46
N PRO A 437 28.92 -7.24 -8.69
CA PRO A 437 28.85 -8.18 -9.80
C PRO A 437 29.72 -9.44 -9.56
N GLU A 438 29.27 -10.58 -10.09
CA GLU A 438 30.04 -11.82 -10.15
C GLU A 438 30.83 -11.82 -11.49
N GLY A 439 32.07 -11.33 -11.46
CA GLY A 439 32.98 -11.33 -12.62
C GLY A 439 33.36 -9.93 -13.11
N TYR A 440 34.66 -9.73 -13.38
CA TYR A 440 35.29 -8.42 -13.59
C TYR A 440 36.07 -8.37 -14.91
N ASP A 441 35.47 -8.70 -16.06
CA ASP A 441 36.33 -8.93 -17.25
C ASP A 441 35.85 -8.33 -18.58
N LYS A 442 34.73 -7.59 -18.63
CA LYS A 442 34.22 -7.08 -19.92
C LYS A 442 33.64 -5.68 -19.84
N ILE A 443 34.27 -4.77 -20.57
CA ILE A 443 33.83 -3.39 -20.80
C ILE A 443 32.57 -3.42 -21.66
N LEU A 444 31.61 -2.53 -21.38
CA LEU A 444 30.46 -2.32 -22.25
C LEU A 444 30.95 -1.83 -23.63
N ALA A 445 30.71 -2.64 -24.66
CA ALA A 445 31.12 -2.37 -26.05
C ALA A 445 30.15 -1.46 -26.81
#